data_AF-A0A7C6KR51-F1
#
_entry.id   AF-A0A7C6KR51-F1
#
_cell.length_a   1.000
_cell.length_b   1.000
_cell.length_c   1.000
_cell.angle_alpha   90.00
_cell.angle_beta   90.00
_cell.angle_gamma   90.00
#
_symmetry.space_group_name_H-M   'P 1'
#
loop_
_entity.id
_entity.type
_entity.pdbx_description
1 polymer ?
#
loop_
_entity_poly.entity_id
_entity_poly.type
_entity_poly.pdbx_seq_one_letter_code
_entity_poly.pdbx_strand_id
1 'polypeptide(L)'
;MNKNLTELVFILDKSGSMAGLESDTIEKVKELVEKQKEKYGWEFIFLGANIDAIGTAARFGISANRAVNYHADSRGTMLNFISIGEAVSFFRANDIIDDKWKEKIEEDFQSRSKKDNFKTLSPGGIPEGI
;
A
#
# COMPACT_ATOMS: atom_id res chain seq x y z
N MET A 1 -25.73 -5.72 11.11
CA MET A 1 -24.31 -5.33 11.22
C MET A 1 -24.08 -4.65 12.55
N ASN A 2 -23.07 -5.08 13.31
CA ASN A 2 -22.67 -4.42 14.56
C ASN A 2 -21.92 -3.14 14.19
N LYS A 3 -22.51 -1.97 14.43
CA LYS A 3 -21.99 -0.65 13.99
C LYS A 3 -20.68 -0.21 14.68
N ASN A 4 -20.04 -1.09 15.45
CA ASN A 4 -18.85 -0.81 16.28
C ASN A 4 -17.62 -1.65 15.90
N LEU A 5 -17.67 -2.44 14.83
CA LEU A 5 -16.58 -3.32 14.44
C LEU A 5 -15.96 -2.82 13.13
N THR A 6 -14.69 -2.39 13.19
CA THR A 6 -13.85 -2.08 12.02
C THR A 6 -12.80 -3.16 11.92
N GLU A 7 -12.81 -3.93 10.84
CA GLU A 7 -11.86 -5.01 10.59
C GLU A 7 -10.97 -4.60 9.42
N LEU A 8 -9.72 -4.24 9.74
CA LEU A 8 -8.71 -3.81 8.78
C LEU A 8 -7.55 -4.81 8.79
N VAL A 9 -7.30 -5.46 7.66
CA VAL A 9 -6.24 -6.46 7.52
C VAL A 9 -5.09 -5.89 6.69
N PHE A 10 -3.89 -5.90 7.26
CA PHE A 10 -2.64 -5.57 6.55
C PHE A 10 -1.93 -6.84 6.14
N ILE A 11 -1.50 -6.89 4.88
CA ILE A 11 -0.58 -7.93 4.40
C ILE A 11 0.65 -7.22 3.82
N LEU A 12 1.80 -7.47 4.43
CA LEU A 12 3.10 -7.00 3.97
C LEU A 12 3.95 -8.24 3.66
N ASP A 13 4.21 -8.52 2.39
CA ASP A 13 5.13 -9.58 1.98
C ASP A 13 6.20 -9.03 1.02
N LYS A 14 7.46 -9.21 1.41
CA LYS A 14 8.67 -8.94 0.60
C LYS A 14 9.57 -10.18 0.52
N SER A 15 9.11 -11.32 1.05
CA SER A 15 9.92 -12.51 1.25
C SER A 15 10.07 -13.36 -0.01
N GLY A 16 9.28 -13.09 -1.04
CA GLY A 16 9.26 -13.88 -2.28
C GLY A 16 8.70 -15.30 -2.07
N SER A 17 8.14 -15.61 -0.90
CA SER A 17 7.64 -16.95 -0.57
C SER A 17 6.45 -17.39 -1.42
N MET A 18 5.83 -16.47 -2.17
CA MET A 18 4.75 -16.75 -3.11
C MET A 18 5.22 -17.03 -4.54
N ALA A 19 6.54 -17.09 -4.78
CA ALA A 19 7.09 -17.37 -6.11
C ALA A 19 6.56 -18.71 -6.65
N GLY A 20 5.87 -18.67 -7.80
CA GLY A 20 5.26 -19.83 -8.47
C GLY A 20 3.84 -20.20 -8.01
N LEU A 21 3.27 -19.49 -7.03
CA LEU A 21 1.88 -19.68 -6.54
C LEU A 21 1.02 -18.42 -6.71
N GLU A 22 1.47 -17.47 -7.53
CA GLU A 22 0.90 -16.14 -7.63
C GLU A 22 -0.51 -16.18 -8.21
N SER A 23 -0.75 -16.97 -9.27
CA SER A 23 -2.07 -17.06 -9.91
C SER A 23 -3.14 -17.54 -8.94
N ASP A 24 -2.88 -18.66 -8.28
CA ASP A 24 -3.83 -19.32 -7.39
C ASP A 24 -4.08 -18.51 -6.11
N THR A 25 -3.04 -17.83 -5.62
CA THR A 25 -3.15 -16.98 -4.43
C THR A 25 -3.96 -15.73 -4.74
N ILE A 26 -3.71 -15.10 -5.88
CA ILE A 26 -4.38 -13.86 -6.26
C ILE A 26 -5.88 -14.07 -6.46
N GLU A 27 -6.27 -15.12 -7.16
CA GLU A 27 -7.67 -15.43 -7.39
C GLU A 27 -8.40 -15.72 -6.09
N LYS A 28 -7.83 -16.57 -5.23
CA LYS A 28 -8.42 -16.87 -3.91
C LYS A 28 -8.48 -15.64 -2.99
N VAL A 29 -7.44 -14.80 -2.98
CA VAL A 29 -7.44 -13.56 -2.20
C VAL A 29 -8.52 -12.61 -2.70
N LYS A 30 -8.70 -12.47 -4.02
CA LYS A 30 -9.75 -11.64 -4.59
C LYS A 30 -11.14 -12.13 -4.20
N GLU A 31 -11.42 -13.43 -4.36
CA GLU A 31 -12.69 -14.03 -3.93
C GLU A 31 -12.95 -13.80 -2.43
N LEU A 32 -11.91 -13.93 -1.61
CA LEU A 32 -12.00 -13.64 -0.18
C LEU A 32 -12.32 -12.17 0.08
N VAL A 33 -11.62 -11.23 -0.55
CA VAL A 33 -11.87 -9.78 -0.41
C VAL A 33 -13.31 -9.47 -0.79
N GLU A 34 -13.78 -9.91 -1.96
CA GLU A 34 -15.13 -9.67 -2.44
C GLU A 34 -16.19 -10.24 -1.49
N LYS A 35 -16.01 -11.50 -1.04
CA LYS A 35 -16.92 -12.15 -0.09
C LYS A 35 -16.96 -11.45 1.26
N GLN A 36 -15.82 -10.97 1.78
CA GLN A 36 -15.78 -10.28 3.06
C GLN A 36 -16.43 -8.88 2.97
N LYS A 37 -16.20 -8.17 1.85
CA LYS A 37 -16.88 -6.89 1.55
C LYS A 37 -18.40 -7.07 1.50
N GLU A 38 -18.89 -8.05 0.74
CA GLU A 38 -20.32 -8.27 0.56
C GLU A 38 -21.01 -8.77 1.84
N LYS A 39 -20.41 -9.77 2.50
CA LYS A 39 -21.07 -10.45 3.63
C LYS A 39 -20.97 -9.68 4.95
N TYR A 40 -19.85 -8.98 5.17
CA TYR A 40 -19.55 -8.38 6.47
C TYR A 40 -19.22 -6.88 6.40
N GLY A 41 -19.19 -6.28 5.21
CA GLY A 41 -18.87 -4.86 5.05
C GLY A 41 -17.42 -4.54 5.38
N TRP A 42 -16.49 -5.48 5.14
CA TRP A 42 -15.07 -5.23 5.38
C TRP A 42 -14.54 -4.15 4.45
N GLU A 43 -13.75 -3.24 5.01
CA GLU A 43 -12.97 -2.28 4.21
C GLU A 43 -11.51 -2.71 4.20
N PHE A 44 -10.91 -2.66 3.02
CA PHE A 44 -9.53 -3.09 2.81
C PHE A 44 -8.66 -1.90 2.43
N ILE A 45 -7.48 -1.80 3.03
CA ILE A 45 -6.42 -0.89 2.62
C ILE A 45 -5.19 -1.71 2.27
N PHE A 46 -4.61 -1.47 1.10
CA PHE A 46 -3.40 -2.13 0.63
C PHE A 46 -2.18 -1.22 0.73
N LEU A 47 -1.15 -1.68 1.45
CA LEU A 47 0.13 -0.97 1.62
C LEU A 47 1.23 -1.69 0.86
N GLY A 48 1.63 -1.15 -0.30
CA GLY A 48 2.73 -1.71 -1.08
C GLY A 48 4.09 -1.19 -0.62
N ALA A 49 4.88 -2.07 -0.01
CA ALA A 49 6.24 -1.80 0.41
C ALA A 49 7.22 -1.80 -0.78
N ASN A 50 7.58 -0.63 -1.30
CA ASN A 50 8.51 -0.48 -2.43
C ASN A 50 8.12 -1.26 -3.70
N ILE A 51 6.81 -1.47 -3.94
CA ILE A 51 6.27 -2.21 -5.10
C ILE A 51 5.26 -1.36 -5.86
N ASP A 52 4.66 -1.90 -6.93
CA ASP A 52 3.43 -1.35 -7.51
C ASP A 52 2.20 -1.77 -6.69
N ALA A 53 1.85 -0.96 -5.71
CA ALA A 53 0.69 -1.19 -4.85
C ALA A 53 -0.62 -1.15 -5.62
N ILE A 54 -0.75 -0.24 -6.59
CA ILE A 54 -2.01 -0.02 -7.30
C ILE A 54 -2.31 -1.21 -8.20
N GLY A 55 -1.33 -1.63 -9.02
CA GLY A 55 -1.48 -2.79 -9.88
C GLY A 55 -1.70 -4.08 -9.08
N THR A 56 -0.98 -4.25 -7.97
CA THR A 56 -1.14 -5.43 -7.10
C THR A 56 -2.50 -5.44 -6.39
N ALA A 57 -2.94 -4.31 -5.83
CA ALA A 57 -4.23 -4.16 -5.18
C ALA A 57 -5.40 -4.45 -6.15
N ALA A 58 -5.29 -3.98 -7.39
CA ALA A 58 -6.30 -4.24 -8.41
C ALA A 58 -6.51 -5.75 -8.66
N ARG A 59 -5.42 -6.53 -8.63
CA ARG A 59 -5.48 -7.99 -8.77
C ARG A 59 -6.19 -8.67 -7.59
N PHE A 60 -6.15 -8.07 -6.41
CA PHE A 60 -6.86 -8.51 -5.21
C PHE A 60 -8.29 -7.95 -5.09
N GLY A 61 -8.79 -7.20 -6.07
CA GLY A 61 -10.13 -6.58 -6.00
C GLY A 61 -10.21 -5.34 -5.10
N ILE A 62 -9.07 -4.73 -4.79
CA ILE A 62 -8.96 -3.50 -3.98
C ILE A 62 -8.77 -2.30 -4.92
N SER A 63 -9.55 -1.24 -4.69
CA SER A 63 -9.54 -0.04 -5.53
C SER A 63 -8.30 0.82 -5.30
N ALA A 64 -7.91 1.60 -6.31
CA ALA A 64 -6.71 2.45 -6.25
C ALA A 64 -6.75 3.53 -5.15
N ASN A 65 -7.93 4.02 -4.77
CA ASN A 65 -8.09 4.95 -3.64
C ASN A 65 -7.93 4.27 -2.27
N ARG A 66 -7.84 2.94 -2.25
CA ARG A 66 -7.58 2.11 -1.07
C ARG A 66 -6.20 1.46 -1.12
N ALA A 67 -5.33 1.89 -2.01
CA ALA A 67 -3.98 1.36 -2.15
C ALA A 67 -2.95 2.48 -2.21
N VAL A 68 -1.77 2.25 -1.61
CA VAL A 68 -0.67 3.22 -1.60
C VAL A 68 0.69 2.55 -1.58
N ASN A 69 1.65 3.16 -2.27
CA ASN A 69 3.06 2.81 -2.21
C ASN A 69 3.73 3.53 -1.05
N TYR A 70 4.58 2.84 -0.29
CA TYR A 70 5.38 3.47 0.74
C TYR A 70 6.82 2.94 0.74
N HIS A 71 7.71 3.72 1.33
CA HIS A 71 9.09 3.32 1.55
C HIS A 71 9.18 2.42 2.79
N ALA A 72 9.61 1.18 2.61
CA ALA A 72 9.81 0.20 3.68
C ALA A 72 11.08 0.47 4.50
N ASP A 73 11.13 1.67 5.10
CA ASP A 73 12.12 2.12 6.06
C ASP A 73 11.44 2.65 7.32
N SER A 74 12.23 3.04 8.32
CA SER A 74 11.70 3.50 9.61
C SER A 74 10.76 4.70 9.45
N ARG A 75 11.05 5.61 8.52
CA ARG A 75 10.26 6.83 8.29
C ARG A 75 8.94 6.52 7.60
N GLY A 76 8.97 5.77 6.51
CA GLY A 76 7.76 5.42 5.75
C GLY A 76 6.87 4.46 6.53
N THR A 77 7.44 3.53 7.29
CA THR A 77 6.69 2.65 8.18
C THR A 77 5.98 3.44 9.29
N MET A 78 6.68 4.38 9.94
CA MET A 78 6.07 5.22 10.97
C MET A 78 4.93 6.08 10.39
N LEU A 79 5.14 6.67 9.22
CA LEU A 79 4.12 7.46 8.54
C LEU A 79 2.89 6.62 8.18
N ASN A 80 3.08 5.40 7.69
CA ASN A 80 1.99 4.47 7.44
C ASN A 80 1.14 4.22 8.68
N PHE A 81 1.77 3.89 9.82
CA PHE A 81 1.03 3.63 11.05
C PHE A 81 0.22 4.85 11.51
N ILE A 82 0.78 6.06 11.37
CA ILE A 82 0.08 7.31 11.70
C ILE A 82 -1.12 7.51 10.77
N SER A 83 -0.90 7.49 9.45
CA SER A 83 -1.96 7.71 8.45
C SER A 83 -3.09 6.68 8.55
N ILE A 84 -2.76 5.42 8.77
CA ILE A 84 -3.75 4.36 9.00
C ILE A 84 -4.51 4.59 10.31
N GLY A 85 -3.83 4.96 11.40
CA GLY A 85 -4.48 5.24 12.67
C GLY A 85 -5.50 6.38 12.56
N GLU A 86 -5.13 7.45 11.83
CA GLU A 86 -6.04 8.55 11.47
C GLU A 86 -7.23 8.05 10.64
N ALA A 87 -6.97 7.25 9.59
CA ALA A 87 -8.01 6.70 8.71
C ALA A 87 -9.01 5.81 9.45
N VAL A 88 -8.53 4.89 10.30
CA VAL A 88 -9.37 4.01 11.12
C VAL A 88 -10.18 4.82 12.12
N SER A 89 -9.58 5.82 12.76
CA SER A 89 -10.28 6.68 13.71
C SER A 89 -11.40 7.47 13.04
N PHE A 90 -11.13 8.00 11.84
CA PHE A 90 -12.12 8.70 11.03
C PHE A 90 -13.24 7.77 10.56
N PHE A 91 -12.89 6.58 10.05
CA PHE A 91 -13.86 5.57 9.62
C PHE A 91 -14.79 5.15 10.76
N ARG A 92 -14.26 4.90 11.96
CA ARG A 92 -15.07 4.57 13.13
C ARG A 92 -16.08 5.65 13.52
N ALA A 93 -15.80 6.90 13.20
CA ALA A 93 -16.67 8.03 13.50
C ALA A 93 -17.66 8.36 12.36
N ASN A 94 -17.30 8.07 11.11
CA ASN A 94 -18.02 8.57 9.93
C ASN A 94 -18.50 7.46 8.96
N ASP A 95 -18.14 6.20 9.20
CA ASP A 95 -18.43 5.05 8.33
C ASP A 95 -17.87 5.20 6.88
N ILE A 96 -16.88 6.09 6.71
CA ILE A 96 -16.24 6.41 5.44
C ILE A 96 -14.73 6.48 5.66
N ILE A 97 -13.95 5.87 4.76
CA ILE A 97 -12.51 6.15 4.66
C ILE A 97 -12.35 7.28 3.63
N ASP A 98 -11.99 8.47 4.12
CA ASP A 98 -11.71 9.66 3.30
C ASP A 98 -10.51 9.38 2.38
N ASP A 99 -10.62 9.66 1.09
CA ASP A 99 -9.56 9.46 0.08
C ASP A 99 -8.24 10.18 0.43
N LYS A 100 -8.30 11.20 1.30
CA LYS A 100 -7.12 11.93 1.80
C LYS A 100 -6.22 11.12 2.74
N TRP A 101 -6.66 9.96 3.22
CA TRP A 101 -5.92 9.13 4.18
C TRP A 101 -4.48 8.80 3.74
N LYS A 102 -4.25 8.74 2.42
CA LYS A 102 -2.97 8.37 1.82
C LYS A 102 -2.10 9.54 1.34
N GLU A 103 -2.59 10.78 1.36
CA GLU A 103 -1.88 11.95 0.80
C GLU A 103 -0.47 12.08 1.38
N LYS A 104 -0.34 12.02 2.72
CA LYS A 104 0.96 12.13 3.40
C LYS A 104 1.93 11.01 2.96
N ILE A 105 1.43 9.79 2.80
CA ILE A 105 2.25 8.63 2.39
C ILE A 105 2.71 8.83 0.93
N GLU A 106 1.80 9.25 0.04
CA GLU A 106 2.10 9.52 -1.37
C GLU A 106 3.12 10.65 -1.53
N GLU A 107 2.99 11.73 -0.76
CA GLU A 107 3.95 12.84 -0.72
C GLU A 107 5.34 12.38 -0.26
N ASP A 108 5.43 11.59 0.81
CA ASP A 108 6.70 11.04 1.29
C ASP A 108 7.32 10.10 0.26
N PHE A 109 6.51 9.20 -0.33
CA PHE A 109 6.98 8.28 -1.35
C PHE A 109 7.55 9.03 -2.56
N GLN A 110 6.79 9.98 -3.12
CA GLN A 110 7.19 10.76 -4.30
C GLN A 110 8.41 11.65 -4.05
N SER A 111 8.46 12.34 -2.90
CA SER A 111 9.55 13.25 -2.57
C SER A 111 10.89 12.53 -2.38
N ARG A 112 10.86 11.30 -1.86
CA ARG A 112 12.08 10.51 -1.60
C ARG A 112 12.49 9.64 -2.79
N SER A 113 11.54 9.17 -3.60
CA SER A 113 11.84 8.48 -4.87
C SER A 113 12.51 9.40 -5.91
N LYS A 114 12.25 10.72 -5.89
CA LYS A 114 12.96 11.70 -6.73
C LYS A 114 14.41 11.94 -6.30
N LYS A 115 14.74 11.76 -5.01
CA LYS A 115 16.11 11.98 -4.48
C LYS A 115 17.07 10.87 -4.88
N ASP A 116 16.59 9.63 -5.01
CA ASP A 116 17.43 8.51 -5.44
C ASP A 116 17.86 8.64 -6.92
N ASN A 117 17.02 9.24 -7.78
CA ASN A 117 17.39 9.55 -9.17
C ASN A 117 18.41 10.69 -9.32
N PHE A 118 18.61 11.54 -8.30
CA PHE A 118 19.60 12.61 -8.35
C PHE A 118 20.98 12.16 -7.84
N LYS A 119 21.05 11.05 -7.07
CA LYS A 119 22.32 10.46 -6.62
C LYS A 119 23.03 9.64 -7.70
N THR A 120 22.36 9.24 -8.77
CA THR A 120 22.95 8.48 -9.89
C THR A 120 23.58 9.37 -10.97
N LEU A 121 23.37 10.69 -10.91
CA LEU A 121 24.07 11.66 -11.77
C LEU A 121 25.15 12.38 -10.95
N SER A 122 26.25 11.69 -10.68
CA SER A 122 27.49 12.38 -10.26
C SER A 122 28.15 13.01 -11.49
N PRO A 123 28.49 14.31 -11.49
CA PRO A 123 29.25 14.94 -12.56
C PRO A 123 30.72 14.57 -12.39
N GLY A 124 31.19 13.53 -13.07
CA GLY A 124 32.62 13.19 -13.04
C GLY A 124 32.96 11.75 -13.37
N GLY A 125 32.49 11.25 -14.51
CA GLY A 125 33.09 10.07 -15.14
C GLY A 125 34.00 10.55 -16.26
N ILE A 126 35.32 10.56 -16.03
CA ILE A 126 36.32 10.74 -17.08
C ILE A 126 36.25 9.49 -17.96
N PRO A 127 36.15 9.58 -19.30
CA PRO A 127 36.23 8.40 -20.14
C PRO A 127 37.68 7.89 -20.14
N GLU A 128 37.92 6.74 -19.49
CA GLU A 128 39.11 5.96 -19.76
C GLU A 128 38.87 5.03 -20.95
N GLY A 129 39.79 5.08 -21.92
CA GLY A 129 40.01 3.97 -22.84
C GLY A 129 39.87 4.31 -24.31
N ILE A 130 41.03 4.39 -24.96
CA ILE A 130 41.32 4.45 -26.40
C ILE A 130 40.73 3.24 -27.14
#